data_AF-A0A7Y5W3J7-F1
#
_entry.id   AF-A0A7Y5W3J7-F1
#
_cell.length_a   1.000
_cell.length_b   1.000
_cell.length_c   1.000
_cell.angle_alpha   90.00
_cell.angle_beta   90.00
_cell.angle_gamma   90.00
#
_symmetry.space_group_name_H-M   'P 1'
#
loop_
_entity.id
_entity.type
_entity.pdbx_description
1 polymer ?
#
loop_
_entity_poly.entity_id
_entity_poly.type
_entity_poly.pdbx_seq_one_letter_code
_entity_poly.pdbx_strand_id
1 'polypeptide(L)' 'MKRHLADDAGLDLSGTVYRLGQTLRFDSQAEEFLGDAEANQMLHRSYRGPFVVPERL' A
#
# COMPACT_ATOMS: atom_id res chain seq x y z
N MET A 1 -8.61 -7.38 -4.83
CA MET A 1 -7.85 -8.15 -3.83
C MET A 1 -7.89 -9.66 -4.06
N LYS A 2 -8.99 -10.39 -3.81
CA LYS A 2 -9.01 -11.87 -3.96
C LYS A 2 -8.68 -12.37 -5.38
N ARG A 3 -9.08 -11.60 -6.39
CA ARG A 3 -8.76 -11.89 -7.79
C ARG A 3 -7.24 -11.90 -8.05
N HIS A 4 -6.50 -10.91 -7.56
CA HIS A 4 -5.03 -10.87 -7.70
C HIS A 4 -4.33 -12.03 -7.00
N LEU A 5 -4.84 -12.47 -5.84
CA LEU A 5 -4.30 -13.63 -5.13
C LEU A 5 -4.50 -14.93 -5.90
N ALA A 6 -5.64 -15.10 -6.57
CA ALA A 6 -5.93 -16.28 -7.36
C ALA A 6 -5.24 -16.23 -8.74
N ASP A 7 -5.39 -15.11 -9.46
CA ASP A 7 -5.00 -14.98 -10.86
C ASP A 7 -3.51 -14.67 -11.01
N ASP A 8 -2.97 -13.73 -10.23
CA ASP A 8 -1.57 -13.27 -10.38
C ASP A 8 -0.60 -14.12 -9.54
N ALA A 9 -1.02 -14.53 -8.33
CA ALA A 9 -0.21 -15.37 -7.44
C ALA A 9 -0.49 -16.87 -7.55
N GLY A 10 -1.48 -17.29 -8.36
CA GLY A 10 -1.77 -18.70 -8.64
C GLY A 10 -2.30 -19.49 -7.43
N LEU A 11 -2.85 -18.84 -6.41
CA LEU A 11 -3.35 -19.50 -5.21
C LEU A 11 -4.76 -20.06 -5.44
N ASP A 12 -4.94 -21.36 -5.18
CA ASP A 12 -6.28 -21.94 -5.08
C ASP A 12 -6.93 -21.56 -3.74
N LEU A 13 -7.82 -20.57 -3.81
CA LEU A 13 -8.55 -20.06 -2.64
C LEU A 13 -9.82 -20.87 -2.33
N SER A 14 -10.17 -21.91 -3.10
CA SER A 14 -11.41 -22.67 -2.94
C SER A 14 -11.42 -23.57 -1.69
N GLY A 15 -10.26 -24.14 -1.34
CA GLY A 15 -10.07 -25.00 -0.17
C GLY A 15 -9.14 -24.42 0.91
N THR A 16 -8.55 -23.25 0.66
CA THR A 16 -7.50 -22.68 1.52
C THR A 16 -8.08 -21.77 2.60
N VAL A 17 -7.67 -21.99 3.85
CA VAL A 17 -7.97 -21.07 4.95
C VAL A 17 -6.92 -19.97 4.99
N TYR A 18 -7.35 -18.72 4.85
CA TYR A 18 -6.48 -17.54 4.89
C TYR A 18 -7.10 -16.43 5.73
N ARG A 19 -6.24 -15.55 6.26
CA ARG A 19 -6.65 -14.31 6.96
C ARG A 19 -6.16 -13.11 6.16
N LEU A 20 -7.08 -12.20 5.87
CA LEU A 20 -6.76 -10.88 5.34
C LEU A 20 -6.97 -9.85 6.43
N GLY A 21 -6.19 -8.76 6.38
CA GLY A 21 -6.44 -7.57 7.17
C GLY A 21 -7.62 -6.76 6.62
N GLN A 22 -7.74 -5.53 7.11
CA GLN A 22 -8.76 -4.60 6.61
C GLN A 22 -8.57 -4.30 5.12
N THR A 23 -9.69 -4.08 4.42
CA THR A 23 -9.66 -3.64 3.02
C THR A 23 -9.52 -2.12 2.97
N LEU A 24 -8.39 -1.66 2.45
CA LEU A 24 -8.12 -0.24 2.25
C LEU A 24 -8.60 0.20 0.86
N ARG A 25 -9.32 1.33 0.79
CA ARG A 25 -9.72 1.97 -0.47
C ARG A 25 -8.73 3.09 -0.77
N PHE A 26 -7.98 2.95 -1.86
CA PHE A 26 -6.97 3.93 -2.25
C PHE A 26 -7.48 4.82 -3.38
N ASP A 27 -7.32 6.13 -3.22
CA ASP A 27 -7.53 7.13 -4.26
C ASP A 27 -6.19 7.42 -4.95
N SER A 28 -6.08 7.05 -6.21
CA SER A 28 -4.85 7.22 -6.99
C SER A 28 -4.59 8.66 -7.42
N GLN A 29 -5.59 9.54 -7.39
CA GLN A 29 -5.40 10.97 -7.71
C GLN A 29 -4.92 11.75 -6.50
N ALA A 30 -5.48 11.47 -5.33
CA ALA A 30 -5.06 12.09 -4.08
C ALA A 30 -3.83 11.41 -3.45
N GLU A 31 -3.48 10.20 -3.90
CA GLU A 31 -2.47 9.34 -3.31
C GLU A 31 -2.74 9.01 -1.83
N GLU A 32 -4.01 8.79 -1.46
CA GLU A 32 -4.43 8.58 -0.09
C GLU A 32 -5.39 7.38 0.05
N PHE A 33 -5.39 6.75 1.22
CA PHE A 33 -6.42 5.82 1.65
C PHE A 33 -7.64 6.59 2.19
N LEU A 34 -8.80 6.37 1.57
CA LEU A 34 -10.04 7.06 1.88
C LEU A 34 -10.52 6.70 3.30
N GLY A 35 -10.52 7.71 4.18
CA GLY A 35 -11.03 7.59 5.55
C GLY A 35 -10.14 6.81 6.52
N ASP A 36 -8.89 6.51 6.17
CA ASP A 36 -7.97 5.75 7.01
C ASP A 36 -6.68 6.55 7.29
N ALA A 37 -6.69 7.29 8.41
CA ALA A 37 -5.56 8.11 8.83
C ALA A 37 -4.36 7.28 9.31
N GLU A 38 -4.58 6.06 9.80
CA GLU A 38 -3.49 5.18 10.26
C GLU A 38 -2.74 4.62 9.04
N ALA A 39 -3.47 4.13 8.03
CA ALA A 39 -2.89 3.67 6.78
C ALA A 39 -2.15 4.80 6.04
N ASN A 40 -2.69 6.02 6.05
CA ASN A 40 -2.04 7.19 5.43
C ASN A 40 -0.71 7.54 6.10
N GLN A 41 -0.59 7.39 7.42
CA GLN A 41 0.69 7.59 8.12
C GLN A 41 1.77 6.59 7.67
N MET A 42 1.37 5.42 7.17
CA MET A 42 2.29 4.39 6.68
C MET A 42 2.70 4.57 5.21
N LEU A 43 2.09 5.49 4.46
CA LEU A 43 2.46 5.78 3.06
C LEU A 43 3.86 6.38 2.95
N HIS A 44 4.24 7.23 3.91
CA HIS A 44 5.51 7.93 3.89
C HIS A 44 6.47 7.36 4.93
N ARG A 45 7.62 6.90 4.46
CA ARG A 45 8.74 6.59 5.34
C ARG A 45 9.38 7.88 5.86
N SER A 46 9.94 7.84 7.06
CA SER A 46 10.82 8.92 7.54
C SER A 46 11.99 9.12 6.57
N TYR A 47 12.21 10.37 6.16
CA TYR A 47 13.30 10.73 5.26
C TYR A 47 14.65 10.36 5.89
N ARG A 48 15.52 9.71 5.10
CA ARG A 48 16.90 9.37 5.50
C ARG A 48 17.87 10.22 4.67
N GLY A 49 18.42 11.28 5.29
CA GLY A 49 19.39 12.18 4.66
C GLY A 49 20.76 11.52 4.38
N PRO A 50 21.67 12.19 3.62
CA PRO A 50 21.66 13.61 3.26
C PRO A 50 21.42 13.85 1.76
N PHE A 51 20.48 13.13 1.13
CA PHE A 51 20.14 13.35 -0.28
C PHE A 51 19.37 14.67 -0.46
N VAL A 52 20.06 15.80 -0.25
CA VAL A 52 19.56 17.16 -0.41
C VAL A 52 20.20 17.73 -1.65
N VAL A 53 19.39 18.27 -2.56
CA VAL A 53 19.90 19.00 -3.72
C VAL A 53 20.26 20.41 -3.26
N PRO A 54 21.52 20.85 -3.36
CA PRO A 54 21.90 22.21 -3.01
C PRO A 54 21.25 23.21 -3.98
N GLU A 55 20.80 24.35 -3.47
CA GLU A 55 20.14 25.38 -4.28
C GLU A 55 21.06 26.02 -5.32
N ARG A 56 22.38 25.97 -5.12
CA ARG A 56 23.41 26.42 -6.08
C ARG A 56 24.63 25.52 -5.99
N LEU A 57 25.21 25.21 -7.16
CA LEU A 57 26.47 24.49 -7.32
C LEU A 57 27.67 25.42 -7.07
#